data_AF-A0A076HTN1-F1
#
_entry.id   AF-A0A076HTN1-F1
#
_cell.length_a   1.000
_cell.length_b   1.000
_cell.length_c   1.000
_cell.angle_alpha   90.00
_cell.angle_beta   90.00
_cell.angle_gamma   90.00
#
_symmetry.space_group_name_H-M   'P 1'
#
loop_
_entity.id
_entity.type
_entity.pdbx_description
1 polymer ?
#
loop_
_entity_poly.entity_id
_entity_poly.type
_entity_poly.pdbx_seq_one_letter_code
_entity_poly.pdbx_strand_id
1 'polypeptide(L)'
;MWRPAETPTATPPQVLVSVSKRNFKRAVDRNYLKRLMREAYRLNKHRLTEAAGGHGVGLLAIIYTGKEKKPFALVEKKLISGLERLLTDATPHGAQASAV
;
A
#
# COMPACT_ATOMS: atom_id res chain seq x y z
N MET A 1 -1.26 -0.67 7.05
CA MET A 1 -0.66 -1.75 7.87
C MET A 1 -0.07 -2.77 6.92
N TRP A 2 1.08 -3.36 7.22
CA TRP A 2 1.72 -4.33 6.34
C TRP A 2 2.38 -5.46 7.16
N ARG A 3 2.65 -6.59 6.51
CA ARG A 3 3.39 -7.72 7.07
C ARG A 3 4.54 -8.10 6.14
N PRO A 4 5.74 -8.40 6.68
CA PRO A 4 6.85 -8.84 5.85
C PRO A 4 6.57 -10.17 5.15
N ALA A 5 7.19 -10.33 3.99
CA ALA A 5 7.37 -11.59 3.29
C ALA A 5 8.59 -12.33 3.87
N GLU A 6 8.60 -13.65 3.77
CA GLU A 6 9.72 -14.50 4.24
C GLU A 6 10.99 -14.26 3.44
N THR A 7 10.85 -13.97 2.14
CA THR A 7 11.95 -13.64 1.23
C THR A 7 11.62 -12.37 0.42
N PRO A 8 12.59 -11.50 0.15
CA PRO A 8 12.41 -10.41 -0.80
C PRO A 8 11.91 -10.94 -2.14
N THR A 9 10.82 -10.37 -2.65
CA THR A 9 10.23 -10.78 -3.93
C THR A 9 9.99 -9.56 -4.82
N ALA A 10 9.91 -9.82 -6.12
CA ALA A 10 9.45 -8.86 -7.12
C ALA A 10 7.93 -8.99 -7.41
N THR A 11 7.26 -9.92 -6.73
CA THR A 11 5.83 -10.20 -6.93
C THR A 11 4.98 -9.20 -6.17
N PRO A 12 3.93 -8.61 -6.77
CA PRO A 12 3.09 -7.66 -6.08
C PRO A 12 2.44 -8.28 -4.82
N PRO A 13 2.44 -7.57 -3.68
CA PRO A 13 1.91 -8.10 -2.42
C PRO A 13 0.40 -8.35 -2.51
N GLN A 14 -0.11 -9.24 -1.67
CA GLN A 14 -1.55 -9.40 -1.52
C GLN A 14 -2.12 -8.17 -0.81
N VAL A 15 -3.09 -7.50 -1.45
CA VAL A 15 -3.63 -6.24 -0.95
C VAL A 15 -5.06 -6.39 -0.44
N LEU A 16 -5.28 -5.94 0.79
CA LEU A 16 -6.60 -5.73 1.37
C LEU A 16 -6.95 -4.25 1.35
N VAL A 17 -8.13 -3.90 0.87
CA VAL A 17 -8.64 -2.51 0.87
C VAL A 17 -9.87 -2.40 1.75
N SER A 18 -9.80 -1.57 2.78
CA SER A 18 -10.89 -1.35 3.74
C SER A 18 -11.32 0.12 3.79
N VAL A 19 -12.62 0.36 4.00
CA VAL A 19 -13.23 1.69 4.12
C VAL A 19 -14.14 1.70 5.34
N SER A 20 -14.09 2.78 6.12
CA SER A 20 -14.91 2.94 7.32
C SER A 20 -16.42 2.86 7.03
N LYS A 21 -17.10 1.85 7.59
CA LYS A 21 -18.58 1.72 7.61
C LYS A 21 -19.24 2.81 8.45
N ARG A 22 -18.53 3.33 9.47
CA ARG A 22 -19.03 4.40 10.35
C ARG A 22 -19.16 5.72 9.59
N ASN A 23 -18.13 6.09 8.82
CA ASN A 23 -18.11 7.36 8.08
C ASN A 23 -18.92 7.28 6.78
N PHE A 24 -18.85 6.16 6.06
CA PHE A 24 -19.55 5.97 4.78
C PHE A 24 -20.66 4.93 4.92
N LYS A 25 -21.85 5.39 5.33
CA LYS A 25 -23.00 4.51 5.55
C LYS A 25 -23.54 3.89 4.25
N ARG A 26 -23.48 4.63 3.13
CA ARG A 26 -23.97 4.15 1.83
C ARG A 26 -22.98 3.16 1.21
N ALA A 27 -23.50 2.02 0.74
CA ALA A 27 -22.69 1.00 0.09
C ALA A 27 -22.01 1.50 -1.20
N VAL A 28 -22.72 2.34 -1.96
CA VAL A 28 -22.21 2.95 -3.20
C VAL A 28 -20.96 3.79 -2.93
N ASP A 29 -20.96 4.58 -1.87
CA ASP A 29 -19.82 5.44 -1.50
C ASP A 29 -18.59 4.62 -1.11
N ARG A 30 -18.79 3.56 -0.30
CA ARG A 30 -17.71 2.63 0.06
C ARG A 30 -17.16 1.90 -1.16
N ASN A 31 -18.03 1.47 -2.07
CA ASN A 31 -17.62 0.78 -3.29
C ASN A 31 -16.85 1.69 -4.23
N TYR A 32 -17.28 2.95 -4.36
CA TYR A 32 -16.55 3.98 -5.09
C TYR A 32 -15.14 4.17 -4.52
N LEU A 33 -15.01 4.38 -3.21
CA LEU A 33 -13.70 4.57 -2.57
C LEU A 33 -12.81 3.32 -2.68
N LYS A 34 -13.35 2.11 -2.51
CA LYS A 34 -12.61 0.87 -2.72
C LYS A 34 -12.12 0.72 -4.17
N ARG A 35 -12.95 1.08 -5.16
CA ARG A 35 -12.58 1.07 -6.58
C ARG A 35 -11.46 2.10 -6.85
N LEU A 36 -11.63 3.31 -6.34
CA LEU A 36 -10.67 4.42 -6.48
C LEU A 36 -9.30 4.05 -5.89
N MET A 37 -9.26 3.49 -4.68
CA MET A 37 -8.00 3.03 -4.06
C MET A 37 -7.36 1.86 -4.79
N ARG A 38 -8.16 0.89 -5.28
CA ARG A 38 -7.64 -0.23 -6.07
C ARG A 38 -7.02 0.26 -7.38
N GLU A 39 -7.62 1.25 -8.01
CA GLU A 39 -7.09 1.83 -9.24
C GLU A 39 -5.80 2.59 -9.01
N ALA A 40 -5.74 3.42 -7.97
CA ALA A 40 -4.51 4.09 -7.56
C ALA A 40 -3.38 3.09 -7.29
N TYR A 41 -3.69 1.96 -6.65
CA TYR A 41 -2.72 0.88 -6.43
C TYR A 41 -2.32 0.19 -7.74
N ARG A 42 -3.27 -0.13 -8.61
CA ARG A 42 -3.01 -0.78 -9.91
C ARG A 42 -2.00 0.00 -10.75
N LEU A 43 -2.13 1.33 -10.78
CA LEU A 43 -1.24 2.22 -11.52
C LEU A 43 0.15 2.34 -10.87
N ASN A 44 0.24 2.26 -9.55
CA ASN A 44 1.47 2.56 -8.80
C ASN A 44 2.19 1.32 -8.22
N LYS A 45 1.66 0.11 -8.38
CA LYS A 45 2.27 -1.13 -7.85
C LYS A 45 3.66 -1.41 -8.41
N HIS A 46 3.99 -0.88 -9.61
CA HIS A 46 5.28 -1.05 -10.26
C HIS A 46 6.43 -0.58 -9.36
N ARG A 47 6.19 0.46 -8.55
CA ARG A 47 7.14 0.99 -7.56
C ARG A 47 7.62 -0.07 -6.56
N LEU A 48 6.78 -1.05 -6.23
CA LEU A 48 7.20 -2.18 -5.39
C LEU A 48 7.90 -3.23 -6.23
N THR A 49 7.28 -3.67 -7.33
CA THR A 49 7.76 -4.82 -8.13
C THR A 49 9.08 -4.55 -8.84
N GLU A 50 9.37 -3.29 -9.17
CA GLU A 50 10.60 -2.85 -9.84
C GLU A 50 11.66 -2.33 -8.85
N ALA A 51 11.42 -2.45 -7.55
CA ALA A 51 12.41 -2.05 -6.55
C ALA A 51 13.70 -2.90 -6.68
N ALA A 52 14.85 -2.23 -6.73
CA ALA A 52 16.15 -2.89 -6.83
C ALA A 52 16.39 -3.78 -5.59
N GLY A 53 16.66 -5.07 -5.80
CA GLY A 53 16.79 -6.06 -4.73
C GLY A 53 15.46 -6.66 -4.23
N GLY A 54 14.35 -6.34 -4.89
CA GLY A 54 13.01 -6.78 -4.48
C GLY A 54 12.48 -6.03 -3.26
N HIS A 55 11.28 -6.40 -2.82
CA HIS A 55 10.67 -5.83 -1.61
C HIS A 55 10.33 -6.91 -0.58
N GLY A 56 10.50 -6.58 0.70
CA GLY A 56 10.15 -7.45 1.82
C GLY A 56 8.66 -7.45 2.19
N VAL A 57 7.77 -6.90 1.35
CA VAL A 57 6.35 -6.73 1.66
C VAL A 57 5.55 -7.92 1.16
N GLY A 58 4.94 -8.70 2.06
CA GLY A 58 4.08 -9.84 1.69
C GLY A 58 2.60 -9.49 1.66
N LEU A 59 2.09 -8.91 2.76
CA LEU A 59 0.69 -8.50 2.89
C LEU A 59 0.60 -6.98 3.09
N LEU A 60 -0.30 -6.32 2.37
CA LEU A 60 -0.54 -4.88 2.48
C LEU A 60 -2.03 -4.59 2.73
N ALA A 61 -2.34 -3.90 3.82
CA ALA A 61 -3.68 -3.41 4.11
C ALA A 61 -3.75 -1.88 3.96
N ILE A 62 -4.54 -1.44 2.98
CA ILE A 62 -4.86 -0.04 2.69
C ILE A 62 -6.20 0.29 3.35
N ILE A 63 -6.19 1.23 4.30
CA ILE A 63 -7.38 1.59 5.07
C ILE A 63 -7.69 3.07 4.84
N TYR A 64 -8.89 3.36 4.33
CA TYR A 64 -9.37 4.72 4.19
C TYR A 64 -9.96 5.23 5.51
N THR A 65 -9.23 6.12 6.19
CA THR A 65 -9.62 6.72 7.48
C THR A 65 -10.29 8.09 7.33
N GLY A 66 -10.33 8.65 6.12
CA GLY A 66 -10.98 9.93 5.85
C GLY A 66 -12.48 9.92 6.18
N LYS A 67 -13.01 11.10 6.51
CA LYS A 67 -14.45 11.30 6.78
C LYS A 67 -15.26 11.70 5.56
N GLU A 68 -14.58 12.08 4.47
CA GLU A 68 -15.17 12.61 3.24
C GLU A 68 -14.61 11.92 2.01
N LYS A 69 -15.31 12.01 0.88
CA LYS A 69 -14.78 11.60 -0.41
C LYS A 69 -13.70 12.58 -0.83
N LYS A 70 -12.52 12.07 -1.16
CA LYS A 70 -11.43 12.87 -1.71
C LYS A 70 -11.24 12.55 -3.20
N PRO A 71 -10.76 13.53 -4.00
CA PRO A 71 -10.50 13.31 -5.41
C PRO A 71 -9.38 12.29 -5.60
N PHE A 72 -9.39 11.62 -6.76
CA PHE A 72 -8.43 10.57 -7.11
C PHE A 72 -6.98 11.02 -6.91
N ALA A 73 -6.61 12.19 -7.44
CA ALA A 73 -5.26 12.73 -7.33
C ALA A 73 -4.73 12.80 -5.89
N LEU A 74 -5.59 13.15 -4.93
CA LEU A 74 -5.18 13.23 -3.53
C LEU A 74 -4.97 11.83 -2.93
N VAL A 75 -5.85 10.89 -3.25
CA VAL A 75 -5.75 9.50 -2.79
C VAL A 75 -4.52 8.82 -3.38
N GLU A 76 -4.28 9.02 -4.67
CA GLU A 76 -3.10 8.52 -5.38
C GLU A 76 -1.82 9.08 -4.77
N LYS A 77 -1.72 10.41 -4.60
CA LYS A 77 -0.54 11.04 -3.98
C LYS A 77 -0.23 10.46 -2.59
N LYS A 78 -1.26 10.27 -1.76
CA LYS A 78 -1.10 9.69 -0.43
C LYS A 78 -0.74 8.20 -0.48
N LEU A 79 -1.26 7.46 -1.44
CA LEU A 79 -0.91 6.07 -1.65
C LEU A 79 0.56 5.93 -2.07
N ILE A 80 1.01 6.71 -3.05
CA ILE A 80 2.40 6.73 -3.53
C ILE A 80 3.35 6.99 -2.36
N SER A 81 3.10 8.05 -1.59
CA SER A 81 3.90 8.38 -0.40
C SER A 81 3.92 7.24 0.63
N GLY A 82 2.80 6.52 0.78
CA GLY A 82 2.74 5.33 1.64
C GLY A 82 3.57 4.16 1.11
N LEU A 83 3.57 3.92 -0.20
CA LEU A 83 4.36 2.87 -0.85
C LEU A 83 5.87 3.17 -0.80
N GLU A 84 6.26 4.43 -0.99
CA GLU A 84 7.66 4.85 -0.88
C GLU A 84 8.18 4.66 0.55
N ARG A 85 7.40 5.08 1.55
CA ARG A 85 7.73 4.86 2.96
C ARG A 85 7.83 3.37 3.30
N LEU A 86 6.93 2.57 2.74
CA LEU A 86 6.93 1.12 2.92
C LEU A 86 8.22 0.49 2.38
N LEU A 87 8.77 0.96 1.26
CA LEU A 87 10.06 0.47 0.75
C LEU A 87 11.22 0.80 1.70
N THR A 88 11.23 2.01 2.27
CA THR A 88 12.21 2.38 3.29
C THR A 88 12.09 1.49 4.53
N ASP A 89 10.87 1.33 5.07
CA ASP A 89 10.62 0.59 6.31
C ASP A 89 10.77 -0.94 6.13
N ALA A 90 10.48 -1.47 4.93
CA ALA A 90 10.56 -2.89 4.60
C ALA A 90 11.93 -3.33 4.03
N THR A 91 12.90 -2.41 4.00
CA THR A 91 14.29 -2.79 3.75
C THR A 91 14.72 -3.69 4.91
N PRO A 92 15.11 -4.95 4.66
CA PRO A 92 15.49 -5.85 5.73
C PRO A 92 16.66 -5.23 6.50
N HIS A 93 16.45 -4.94 7.78
CA HIS A 93 17.51 -4.54 8.71
C HIS A 93 18.55 -5.67 8.95
N GLY A 94 18.54 -6.74 8.15
CA GLY A 94 19.57 -7.76 8.08
C GLY A 94 20.81 -7.38 7.27
N ALA A 95 20.82 -6.24 6.58
CA ALA A 95 22.01 -5.72 5.90
C ALA A 95 22.89 -4.81 6.78
N GLN A 96 22.66 -4.77 8.10
CA GLN A 96 23.52 -4.07 9.08
C GLN A 96 24.23 -5.02 10.07
N ALA A 97 24.40 -6.30 9.72
CA ALA A 97 25.17 -7.25 10.51
C ALA A 97 26.22 -7.96 9.65
N SER A 98 27.11 -7.20 9.01
CA SER A 98 28.41 -7.65 8.47
C SER A 98 29.19 -6.43 7.98
N ALA A 99 29.66 -5.60 8.91
CA ALA A 99 30.70 -4.63 8.62
C ALA A 99 31.64 -4.55 9.83
N VAL A 100 32.68 -5.39 9.74
CA VAL A 100 33.96 -5.39 10.47
C VAL A 100 33.92 -5.77 11.95
#